data_AF-A0A385YQQ8-F1
#
_entry.id   AF-A0A385YQQ8-F1
#
_cell.length_a   1.000
_cell.length_b   1.000
_cell.length_c   1.000
_cell.angle_alpha   90.00
_cell.angle_beta   90.00
_cell.angle_gamma   90.00
#
_symmetry.space_group_name_H-M   'P 1'
#
loop_
_entity.id
_entity.type
_entity.pdbx_description
1 polymer ?
#
loop_
_entity_poly.entity_id
_entity_poly.type
_entity_poly.pdbx_seq_one_letter_code
_entity_poly.pdbx_strand_id
1 'polypeptide(L)'
;MTTYVKALDSIIKVVDLNGKEQQVTQRAYDVVYKAKGYKLVDGSLDNQKGQEGELVDYFTLSREELEKVKNDDLKAFLDQEEIEYPSTAKKEELIDLVLGE
;
A
#
# COMPACT_ATOMS: atom_id res chain seq x y z
N MET A 1 5.91 -14.19 45.19
CA MET A 1 4.66 -13.66 44.58
C MET A 1 4.95 -13.41 43.12
N THR A 2 4.40 -14.21 42.21
CA THR A 2 4.50 -13.98 40.77
C THR A 2 3.45 -12.95 40.39
N THR A 3 3.88 -11.71 40.16
CA THR A 3 3.01 -10.61 39.73
C THR A 3 2.67 -10.81 38.26
N TYR A 4 1.48 -11.33 37.96
CA TYR A 4 0.96 -11.35 36.59
C TYR A 4 0.52 -9.94 36.21
N VAL A 5 1.43 -9.18 35.60
CA VAL A 5 1.06 -7.97 34.86
C VAL A 5 0.32 -8.43 33.61
N LYS A 6 -1.01 -8.33 33.64
CA LYS A 6 -1.84 -8.42 32.44
C LYS A 6 -1.39 -7.27 31.55
N ALA A 7 -0.53 -7.53 30.59
CA ALA A 7 -0.11 -6.52 29.63
C ALA A 7 -1.39 -6.06 28.91
N LEU A 8 -1.85 -4.86 29.23
CA LEU A 8 -2.82 -4.10 28.43
C LEU A 8 -2.22 -3.68 27.08
N ASP A 9 -1.00 -4.14 26.81
CA ASP A 9 -0.24 -3.80 25.62
C ASP A 9 -0.75 -4.64 24.46
N SER A 10 -1.27 -3.96 23.44
CA SER A 10 -1.77 -4.58 22.22
C SER A 10 -0.67 -5.43 21.59
N ILE A 11 -0.99 -6.69 21.32
CA ILE A 11 -0.12 -7.60 20.58
C ILE A 11 -0.27 -7.24 19.10
N ILE A 12 0.86 -6.95 18.46
CA ILE A 12 0.99 -6.56 17.07
C ILE A 12 1.88 -7.57 16.33
N LYS A 13 1.71 -7.69 15.02
CA LYS A 13 2.62 -8.47 14.17
C LYS A 13 3.64 -7.52 13.55
N VAL A 14 4.90 -7.95 13.53
CA VAL A 14 6.02 -7.20 12.94
C VAL A 14 6.82 -8.12 12.01
N VAL A 15 7.45 -7.57 10.98
CA VAL A 15 8.32 -8.26 10.04
C VAL A 15 9.77 -7.82 10.21
N ASP A 16 10.65 -8.81 10.28
CA ASP A 16 12.10 -8.68 10.28
C ASP A 16 12.63 -8.21 8.91
N LEU A 17 13.88 -7.74 8.86
CA LEU A 17 14.61 -7.44 7.62
C LEU A 17 14.66 -8.64 6.65
N ASN A 18 14.54 -9.85 7.17
CA ASN A 18 14.49 -11.10 6.40
C ASN A 18 13.06 -11.49 5.93
N GLY A 19 12.05 -10.64 6.16
CA GLY A 19 10.66 -10.92 5.78
C GLY A 19 9.92 -11.89 6.73
N LYS A 20 10.51 -12.26 7.88
CA LYS A 20 9.85 -13.15 8.84
C LYS A 20 8.93 -12.39 9.77
N GLU A 21 7.68 -12.85 9.87
CA GLU A 21 6.67 -12.31 10.78
C GLU A 21 6.88 -12.80 12.22
N GLN A 22 6.72 -11.90 13.18
CA GLN A 22 6.78 -12.19 14.60
C GLN A 22 5.71 -11.39 15.35
N GLN A 23 5.06 -12.03 16.32
CA GLN A 23 4.12 -11.35 17.21
C GLN A 23 4.86 -10.76 18.39
N VAL A 24 4.72 -9.46 18.58
CA VAL A 24 5.37 -8.70 19.66
C VAL A 24 4.37 -7.74 20.28
N THR A 25 4.67 -7.20 21.45
CA THR A 25 3.85 -6.15 22.05
C THR A 25 4.20 -4.79 21.45
N GLN A 26 3.25 -3.85 21.43
CA GLN A 26 3.45 -2.50 20.91
C GLN A 26 4.62 -1.76 21.58
N ARG A 27 4.79 -1.91 22.90
CA ARG A 27 5.95 -1.39 23.64
C ARG A 27 7.25 -2.03 23.21
N ALA A 28 7.25 -3.35 23.00
CA ALA A 28 8.46 -4.03 22.52
C ALA A 28 8.83 -3.53 21.12
N TYR A 29 7.83 -3.27 20.26
CA TYR A 29 8.06 -2.68 18.97
C TYR A 29 8.73 -1.32 19.06
N ASP A 30 8.17 -0.38 19.82
CA ASP A 30 8.72 0.97 19.90
C ASP A 30 10.14 1.01 20.51
N VAL A 31 10.41 0.16 21.51
CA VAL A 31 11.70 0.15 22.22
C VAL A 31 12.79 -0.63 21.46
N VAL A 32 12.45 -1.78 20.86
CA VAL A 32 13.46 -2.72 20.34
C VAL A 32 13.35 -2.91 18.84
N TYR A 33 12.16 -3.21 18.32
CA TYR A 33 12.01 -3.64 16.94
C TYR A 33 12.03 -2.46 15.94
N LYS A 34 11.52 -1.29 16.32
CA LYS A 34 11.60 -0.05 15.55
C LYS A 34 13.04 0.40 15.33
N ALA A 35 13.86 0.37 16.38
CA ALA A 35 15.28 0.70 16.31
C ALA A 35 16.08 -0.30 15.46
N LYS A 36 15.61 -1.54 15.35
CA LYS A 36 16.22 -2.58 14.51
C LYS A 36 15.69 -2.62 13.07
N GLY A 37 14.76 -1.73 12.71
CA GLY A 37 14.23 -1.62 11.34
C GLY A 37 13.11 -2.60 10.99
N TYR A 38 12.43 -3.17 11.99
CA TYR A 38 11.27 -4.03 11.75
C TYR A 38 10.05 -3.20 11.34
N LYS A 39 9.20 -3.78 10.49
CA LYS A 39 7.98 -3.14 9.97
C LYS A 39 6.73 -3.77 10.59
N LEU A 40 5.66 -3.03 10.77
CA LEU A 40 4.38 -3.59 11.24
C LEU A 40 3.75 -4.41 10.10
N VAL A 41 3.30 -5.63 10.42
CA VAL A 41 2.45 -6.43 9.55
C VAL A 41 1.03 -6.18 9.98
N ASP A 42 0.37 -5.31 9.24
CA ASP A 42 -0.98 -4.92 9.57
C ASP A 42 -1.93 -6.11 9.41
N GLY A 43 -2.49 -6.54 10.53
CA GLY A 43 -3.54 -7.56 10.61
C GLY A 43 -4.95 -6.97 10.47
N SER A 44 -5.08 -5.76 9.91
CA SER A 44 -6.34 -5.10 9.61
C SER A 44 -6.48 -5.00 8.09
N LEU A 45 -7.10 -6.02 7.49
CA LEU A 45 -7.93 -5.80 6.32
C LEU A 45 -9.06 -4.86 6.77
N ASP A 46 -8.89 -3.55 6.58
CA ASP A 46 -9.74 -2.74 5.67
C ASP A 46 -9.25 -1.28 5.65
N ASN A 47 -8.90 -0.82 4.44
CA ASN A 47 -8.92 0.58 3.99
C ASN A 47 -8.46 1.67 4.96
N GLN A 48 -7.23 2.14 4.73
CA GLN A 48 -6.85 3.54 4.45
C GLN A 48 -5.34 3.61 4.69
N LYS A 49 -4.49 3.50 3.67
CA LYS A 49 -4.36 4.52 2.63
C LYS A 49 -4.62 5.91 3.23
N GLY A 50 -3.85 6.27 4.27
CA GLY A 50 -3.39 7.65 4.39
C GLY A 50 -2.65 7.93 3.08
N GLN A 51 -3.20 8.74 2.17
CA GLN A 51 -3.25 10.19 2.31
C GLN A 51 -1.87 10.79 2.58
N GLU A 52 -0.87 10.28 1.87
CA GLU A 52 -0.04 11.13 1.01
C GLU A 52 -0.27 10.51 -0.38
N GLY A 53 -0.86 11.23 -1.34
CA GLY A 53 -0.07 12.19 -2.08
C GLY A 53 0.95 11.51 -3.01
N GLU A 54 1.07 10.18 -3.01
CA GLU A 54 1.69 9.47 -4.12
C GLU A 54 0.64 9.49 -5.23
N LEU A 55 0.65 10.60 -5.96
CA LEU A 55 0.37 10.62 -7.38
C LEU A 55 1.09 9.39 -7.93
N VAL A 56 0.39 8.26 -8.04
CA VAL A 56 0.93 7.13 -8.78
C VAL A 56 0.93 7.67 -10.19
N ASP A 57 2.06 8.24 -10.61
CA ASP A 57 2.27 8.74 -11.95
C ASP A 57 2.27 7.52 -12.85
N TYR A 58 1.07 7.12 -13.29
CA TYR A 58 0.90 6.02 -14.22
C TYR A 58 1.65 6.31 -15.54
N PHE A 59 1.95 7.58 -15.82
CA PHE A 59 2.90 8.03 -16.87
C PHE A 59 4.32 7.44 -16.74
N THR A 60 4.75 7.10 -15.52
CA THR A 60 6.10 6.56 -15.27
C THR A 60 6.15 5.03 -15.28
N LEU A 61 4.98 4.38 -15.37
CA LEU A 61 4.87 2.92 -15.40
C LEU A 61 5.01 2.41 -16.83
N SER A 62 5.64 1.26 -16.99
CA SER A 62 5.66 0.55 -18.27
C SER A 62 4.27 0.03 -18.64
N ARG A 63 3.99 -0.11 -19.94
CA ARG A 63 2.75 -0.73 -20.45
C ARG A 63 2.39 -2.04 -19.74
N GLU A 64 3.38 -2.90 -19.44
CA GLU A 64 3.19 -4.17 -18.72
C GLU A 64 2.64 -3.99 -17.29
N GLU A 65 3.04 -2.92 -16.61
CA GLU A 65 2.55 -2.60 -15.27
C GLU A 65 1.15 -2.00 -15.36
N LEU A 66 0.89 -1.13 -16.34
CA LEU A 66 -0.43 -0.58 -16.61
C LEU A 66 -1.44 -1.67 -17.05
N GLU A 67 -0.97 -2.73 -17.68
CA GLU A 67 -1.78 -3.91 -18.00
C GLU A 67 -2.17 -4.73 -16.75
N LYS A 68 -1.46 -4.57 -15.63
CA LYS A 68 -1.85 -5.15 -14.34
C LYS A 68 -2.82 -4.25 -13.56
N VAL A 69 -2.83 -2.95 -13.86
CA VAL A 69 -3.76 -1.97 -13.25
C VAL A 69 -5.19 -2.24 -13.73
N LYS A 70 -6.19 -1.99 -12.88
CA LYS A 70 -7.60 -2.17 -13.25
C LYS A 70 -8.04 -1.04 -14.19
N ASN A 71 -9.05 -1.33 -15.01
CA ASN A 71 -9.63 -0.33 -15.91
C ASN A 71 -10.21 0.86 -15.12
N ASP A 72 -10.82 0.63 -13.95
CA ASP A 72 -11.31 1.68 -13.05
C ASP A 72 -10.19 2.60 -12.55
N ASP A 73 -9.05 2.04 -12.14
CA ASP A 73 -7.90 2.83 -11.67
C ASP A 73 -7.30 3.67 -12.79
N LEU A 74 -7.18 3.12 -14.02
CA LEU A 74 -6.72 3.87 -15.19
C LEU A 74 -7.68 5.01 -15.55
N LYS A 75 -8.99 4.76 -15.49
CA LYS A 75 -10.02 5.78 -15.72
C LYS A 75 -9.98 6.86 -14.66
N ALA A 76 -9.86 6.49 -13.39
CA ALA A 76 -9.76 7.44 -12.29
C ALA A 76 -8.52 8.33 -12.43
N PHE A 77 -7.40 7.79 -12.93
CA PHE A 77 -6.22 8.58 -13.23
C PHE A 77 -6.43 9.55 -14.39
N LEU A 78 -7.00 9.08 -15.51
CA LEU A 78 -7.32 9.95 -16.64
C LEU A 78 -8.32 11.06 -16.26
N ASP A 79 -9.30 10.75 -15.41
CA ASP A 79 -10.27 11.72 -14.89
C ASP A 79 -9.59 12.75 -13.97
N GLN A 80 -8.64 12.32 -13.15
CA GLN A 80 -7.83 13.19 -12.28
C GLN A 80 -6.92 14.13 -13.09
N GLU A 81 -6.36 13.65 -14.20
CA GLU A 81 -5.53 14.43 -15.11
C GLU A 81 -6.37 15.24 -16.13
N GLU A 82 -7.70 15.22 -16.02
CA GLU A 82 -8.66 15.86 -16.93
C GLU A 82 -8.47 15.44 -18.41
N ILE A 83 -8.02 14.20 -18.65
CA ILE A 83 -7.83 13.62 -19.98
C ILE A 83 -9.14 12.98 -20.42
N GLU A 84 -9.73 13.49 -21.51
CA GLU A 84 -10.90 12.88 -22.12
C GLU A 84 -10.56 11.52 -22.75
N TYR A 85 -11.32 10.49 -22.35
CA TYR A 85 -11.25 9.16 -22.93
C TYR A 85 -12.63 8.68 -23.38
N PRO A 86 -12.73 7.91 -24.49
CA PRO A 86 -14.01 7.34 -24.89
C PRO A 86 -14.50 6.35 -23.82
N SER A 87 -15.79 6.39 -23.45
CA SER A 87 -16.34 5.41 -22.48
C SER A 87 -16.28 3.97 -22.97
N THR A 88 -16.13 3.78 -24.29
CA THR A 88 -15.91 2.49 -24.96
C THR A 88 -14.44 2.15 -25.17
N ALA A 89 -13.51 2.98 -24.67
CA ALA A 89 -12.08 2.75 -24.76
C ALA A 89 -11.73 1.39 -24.18
N LYS A 90 -10.93 0.63 -24.92
CA LYS A 90 -10.37 -0.61 -24.41
C LYS A 90 -9.27 -0.28 -23.41
N LYS A 91 -8.93 -1.26 -22.58
CA LYS A 91 -7.85 -1.12 -21.60
C LYS A 91 -6.56 -0.62 -22.26
N GLU A 92 -6.19 -1.21 -23.39
CA GLU A 92 -5.00 -0.81 -24.16
C GLU A 92 -5.02 0.67 -24.56
N GLU A 93 -6.18 1.20 -24.97
CA GLU A 93 -6.31 2.62 -25.35
C GLU A 93 -6.25 3.56 -24.15
N LEU A 94 -6.79 3.14 -23.00
CA LEU A 94 -6.62 3.88 -21.75
C LEU A 94 -5.15 3.92 -21.34
N ILE A 95 -4.42 2.82 -21.55
CA ILE A 95 -2.98 2.74 -21.27
C ILE A 95 -2.19 3.64 -22.22
N ASP A 96 -2.52 3.67 -23.51
CA ASP A 96 -1.91 4.59 -24.49
C ASP A 96 -2.12 6.05 -24.13
N LEU A 97 -3.35 6.42 -23.74
CA LEU A 97 -3.66 7.78 -23.27
C LEU A 97 -2.84 8.16 -22.02
N VAL A 98 -2.63 7.18 -21.14
CA VAL A 98 -1.78 7.33 -19.94
C VAL A 98 -0.29 7.36 -20.27
N LEU A 99 0.16 6.85 -21.42
CA LEU A 99 1.56 6.93 -21.85
C LEU A 99 1.83 8.10 -22.80
N GLY A 100 0.77 8.72 -23.34
CA GLY A 100 0.86 9.79 -24.33
C GLY A 100 1.28 9.31 -25.72
N GLU A 101 1.00 8.04 -26.06
CA GLU A 101 1.22 7.45 -27.40
C GLU A 101 0.07 7.75 -28.38
#